data_AF-A0A377ZR36-F1
#
_entry.id   AF-A0A377ZR36-F1
#
_cell.length_a   1.000
_cell.length_b   1.000
_cell.length_c   1.000
_cell.angle_alpha   90.00
_cell.angle_beta   90.00
_cell.angle_gamma   90.00
#
_symmetry.space_group_name_H-M   'P 1'
#
loop_
_entity.id
_entity.type
_entity.pdbx_description
1 polymer ?
#
loop_
_entity_poly.entity_id
_entity_poly.type
_entity_poly.pdbx_seq_one_letter_code
_entity_poly.pdbx_strand_id
1 'polypeptide(L)' 'MAAHTNVCVIGLGSMGMGAARACLQAGLNTWGVDINPDNCRALLAAGAKGAGPSAVPFAA' A
#
# COMPACT_ATOMS: atom_id res chain seq x y z
N MET A 1 -12.69 -3.79 19.61
CA MET A 1 -12.41 -3.37 18.22
C MET A 1 -10.92 -3.11 18.14
N ALA A 2 -10.14 -3.94 17.44
CA ALA A 2 -8.78 -3.55 17.12
C ALA A 2 -8.90 -2.36 16.15
N ALA A 3 -8.40 -1.18 16.54
CA ALA A 3 -8.33 -0.06 15.63
C ALA A 3 -7.40 -0.48 14.49
N HIS A 4 -7.95 -0.74 13.30
CA HIS A 4 -7.12 -1.03 12.15
C HIS A 4 -6.40 0.26 11.77
N THR A 5 -5.12 0.38 12.13
CA THR A 5 -4.30 1.50 11.72
C THR A 5 -4.15 1.46 10.19
N ASN A 6 -4.55 2.53 9.54
CA ASN A 6 -4.44 2.70 8.09
C ASN A 6 -3.07 3.28 7.75
N VAL A 7 -2.38 2.70 6.77
CA VAL A 7 -1.07 3.15 6.28
C VAL A 7 -1.10 3.29 4.77
N CYS A 8 -0.55 4.37 4.24
CA CYS A 8 -0.33 4.55 2.81
C CYS A 8 1.15 4.77 2.52
N VAL A 9 1.74 3.96 1.63
CA VAL A 9 3.15 4.10 1.22
C VAL A 9 3.22 4.74 -0.16
N ILE A 10 3.88 5.90 -0.27
CA ILE A 10 4.07 6.62 -1.53
C ILE A 10 5.49 6.35 -2.04
N GLY A 11 5.59 5.79 -3.25
CA GLY A 11 6.80 5.23 -3.81
C GLY A 11 6.97 3.76 -3.41
N LEU A 12 6.90 2.86 -4.38
CA LEU A 12 6.93 1.41 -4.20
C LEU A 12 8.17 0.77 -4.87
N GLY A 13 9.30 1.48 -4.84
CA GLY A 13 10.62 0.89 -5.07
C GLY A 13 10.97 -0.15 -3.99
N SER A 14 12.20 -0.68 -3.99
CA SER A 14 12.61 -1.77 -3.08
C SER A 14 12.28 -1.51 -1.61
N MET A 15 12.65 -0.33 -1.09
CA MET A 15 12.38 0.07 0.29
C MET A 15 10.87 0.24 0.56
N GLY A 16 10.16 0.94 -0.33
CA GLY A 16 8.73 1.21 -0.17
C GLY A 16 7.88 -0.07 -0.18
N MET A 17 8.16 -1.00 -1.12
CA MET A 17 7.51 -2.30 -1.17
C MET A 17 7.80 -3.14 0.08
N GLY A 18 9.03 -3.10 0.59
CA GLY A 18 9.41 -3.76 1.84
C GLY A 18 8.61 -3.23 3.03
N ALA A 19 8.51 -1.92 3.17
CA ALA A 19 7.71 -1.28 4.22
C ALA A 19 6.22 -1.64 4.10
N ALA A 20 5.64 -1.56 2.89
CA ALA A 20 4.24 -1.89 2.65
C ALA A 20 3.93 -3.35 3.00
N ARG A 21 4.82 -4.29 2.64
CA ARG A 21 4.68 -5.71 3.00
C ARG A 21 4.80 -5.95 4.50
N ALA A 22 5.69 -5.24 5.19
CA ALA A 22 5.79 -5.31 6.65
C ALA A 22 4.50 -4.82 7.34
N CYS A 23 3.89 -3.73 6.84
CA CYS A 23 2.59 -3.26 7.32
C CYS A 23 1.48 -4.30 7.12
N LEU A 24 1.44 -4.95 5.95
CA LEU A 24 0.50 -6.03 5.67
C LEU A 24 0.69 -7.22 6.62
N GLN A 25 1.93 -7.65 6.84
CA GLN A 25 2.26 -8.74 7.77
C GLN A 25 1.86 -8.41 9.22
N ALA A 26 1.95 -7.14 9.62
CA ALA A 26 1.48 -6.65 10.91
C ALA A 26 -0.05 -6.50 11.01
N GLY A 27 -0.80 -6.82 9.95
CA GLY A 27 -2.26 -6.74 9.93
C GLY A 27 -2.82 -5.33 9.74
N LEU A 28 -2.00 -4.38 9.25
CA LEU A 28 -2.43 -3.01 8.99
C LEU A 28 -3.16 -2.91 7.65
N ASN A 29 -4.20 -2.07 7.62
CA ASN A 29 -4.83 -1.73 6.35
C ASN A 29 -3.86 -0.88 5.54
N THR A 30 -3.37 -1.44 4.44
CA THR A 30 -2.26 -0.84 3.68
C THR A 30 -2.71 -0.46 2.28
N TRP A 31 -2.42 0.77 1.88
CA TRP A 31 -2.53 1.29 0.52
C TRP A 31 -1.15 1.65 -0.03
N GLY A 32 -1.03 1.78 -1.35
CA GLY A 32 0.21 2.29 -1.94
C GLY A 32 0.02 3.12 -3.20
N VAL A 33 0.99 3.97 -3.46
CA VAL A 33 0.99 4.86 -4.62
C VAL A 33 2.32 4.78 -5.33
N ASP A 34 2.30 4.51 -6.63
CA ASP A 34 3.49 4.55 -7.49
C ASP A 34 3.09 4.90 -8.93
N ILE A 35 3.96 5.62 -9.62
CA ILE A 35 3.80 5.93 -11.05
C ILE A 35 3.98 4.69 -11.92
N ASN A 36 4.76 3.71 -11.46
CA ASN A 36 4.95 2.44 -12.13
C ASN A 36 3.77 1.50 -11.82
N PRO A 37 2.94 1.14 -12.82
CA PRO A 37 1.79 0.29 -12.62
C PRO A 37 2.15 -1.15 -12.20
N ASP A 38 3.35 -1.64 -12.53
CA ASP A 38 3.81 -2.96 -12.08
C ASP A 38 3.98 -3.03 -10.56
N ASN A 39 4.55 -1.98 -9.96
CA ASN A 39 4.72 -1.91 -8.51
C ASN A 39 3.36 -1.88 -7.81
N CYS A 40 2.39 -1.12 -8.34
CA CYS A 40 1.03 -1.09 -7.82
C CYS A 40 0.37 -2.47 -7.88
N ARG A 41 0.47 -3.18 -9.02
CA ARG A 41 -0.02 -4.56 -9.18
C ARG A 41 0.63 -5.51 -8.17
N ALA A 42 1.94 -5.41 -7.99
CA ALA A 42 2.67 -6.26 -7.04
C ALA A 42 2.22 -6.04 -5.59
N LEU A 43 1.88 -4.82 -5.20
CA LEU A 43 1.35 -4.53 -3.87
C LEU A 43 -0.10 -5.01 -3.70
N LEU A 44 -0.95 -4.85 -4.72
CA LEU A 44 -2.32 -5.40 -4.70
C LEU A 44 -2.30 -6.92 -4.56
N ALA A 45 -1.43 -7.60 -5.32
CA ALA A 45 -1.24 -9.05 -5.22
C ALA A 45 -0.74 -9.49 -3.83
N ALA A 46 -0.07 -8.62 -3.09
CA ALA A 46 0.37 -8.88 -1.71
C ALA A 46 -0.75 -8.69 -0.66
N GLY A 47 -1.93 -8.19 -1.04
CA GLY A 47 -3.09 -8.05 -0.15
C GLY A 47 -3.40 -6.62 0.30
N ALA A 48 -2.85 -5.60 -0.35
CA ALA A 48 -3.22 -4.21 -0.08
C ALA A 48 -4.70 -3.92 -0.36
N LYS A 49 -5.25 -2.96 0.39
CA LYS A 49 -6.63 -2.47 0.23
C LYS A 49 -6.82 -1.66 -1.05
N GLY A 50 -5.75 -1.05 -1.57
CA GLY A 50 -5.75 -0.33 -2.84
C GLY A 50 -4.34 0.12 -3.24
N ALA A 51 -4.08 0.20 -4.54
CA ALA A 51 -2.88 0.83 -5.06
C ALA A 51 -3.13 1.47 -6.43
N GLY A 52 -2.43 2.57 -6.72
CA GLY A 52 -2.61 3.29 -7.98
C GLY A 52 -1.65 4.46 -8.15
N PRO A 53 -1.78 5.24 -9.25
CA PRO A 53 -0.87 6.34 -9.56
C PRO A 53 -1.12 7.60 -8.72
N SER A 54 -2.16 7.64 -7.90
CA SER A 54 -2.52 8.79 -7.07
C SER A 54 -3.18 8.34 -5.76
N ALA A 55 -2.94 9.08 -4.68
CA ALA A 55 -3.56 8.86 -3.37
C ALA A 55 -4.98 9.43 -3.28
N VAL A 56 -5.37 10.32 -4.21
CA VAL A 56 -6.65 11.04 -4.16
C VAL A 56 -7.86 10.09 -3.99
N PRO A 57 -7.95 8.94 -4.70
CA PRO A 57 -9.08 8.01 -4.53
C PRO A 57 -9.13 7.33 -3.15
N PHE A 58 -8.06 7.39 -2.35
CA PHE A 58 -7.97 6.74 -1.03
C PHE A 58 -8.29 7.70 0.13
N ALA A 59 -8.43 9.00 -0.15
CA ALA A 59 -8.64 10.05 0.85
C ALA A 59 -10.11 10.36 1.13
N ALA A 60 -11.04 9.62 0.50
CA ALA A 60 -12.48 9.71 0.74
C ALA A 60 -12.90 8.92 1.98
#